data_AF-A0A060RD01-F1
#
_entry.id   AF-A0A060RD01-F1
#
_cell.length_a   1.000
_cell.length_b   1.000
_cell.length_c   1.000
_cell.angle_alpha   90.00
_cell.angle_beta   90.00
_cell.angle_gamma   90.00
#
_symmetry.space_group_name_H-M   'P 1'
#
loop_
_entity.id
_entity.type
_entity.pdbx_description
1 polymer ?
#
loop_
_entity_poly.entity_id
_entity_poly.type
_entity_poly.pdbx_seq_one_letter_code
_entity_poly.pdbx_strand_id
1 'polypeptide(L)'
;MLAKTLRSNKVIPNHDLINQAQIGAITVLPYFNVKQDDNSSIDSGTFISKAKSALSYYHDNISNNNTVNALYYIADTIRNSYENCDGGAGQKNNAHFIELVSALSIIDFSFANYDGKTTTHLEFGLSKDSNQVIFEDCGADTQKLLQRPLTQFVLFCKHLKERDDISQPWRIKRKFDQAFFQSQFVKDVKAIQSDYITWLNEMDDNQRRFSPFELSQTDKIFEIVKGKKPKKLITKLSSNYGLYDDFLNGQKVNNASSKEHQLIELFYNATDELVKQKINF
;
A
#
# COMPACT_ATOMS: atom_id res chain seq x y z
N MET A 1 -0.66 -3.81 28.90
CA MET A 1 -1.87 -3.30 29.61
C MET A 1 -3.12 -3.43 28.74
N LEU A 2 -3.10 -3.03 27.46
CA LEU A 2 -4.27 -3.09 26.57
C LEU A 2 -4.79 -4.52 26.26
N ALA A 3 -3.94 -5.46 25.83
CA ALA A 3 -4.39 -6.81 25.47
C ALA A 3 -5.04 -7.56 26.65
N LYS A 4 -4.51 -7.42 27.86
CA LYS A 4 -5.10 -7.98 29.08
C LYS A 4 -6.48 -7.38 29.36
N THR A 5 -6.63 -6.07 29.17
CA THR A 5 -7.94 -5.39 29.28
C THR A 5 -8.92 -5.94 28.26
N LEU A 6 -8.52 -6.12 27.00
CA LEU A 6 -9.37 -6.69 25.95
C LEU A 6 -9.82 -8.13 26.20
N ARG A 7 -9.09 -8.89 27.03
CA ARG A 7 -9.40 -10.29 27.36
C ARG A 7 -10.24 -10.49 28.62
N SER A 8 -10.29 -9.49 29.50
CA SER A 8 -10.82 -9.65 30.87
C SER A 8 -11.79 -8.57 31.32
N ASN A 9 -11.94 -7.48 30.57
CA ASN A 9 -12.86 -6.41 30.92
C ASN A 9 -14.31 -6.91 30.82
N LYS A 10 -15.14 -6.59 31.81
CA LYS A 10 -16.57 -6.94 31.88
C LYS A 10 -17.50 -5.73 31.90
N VAL A 11 -16.94 -4.53 31.86
CA VAL A 11 -17.67 -3.26 32.04
C VAL A 11 -18.03 -2.63 30.69
N ILE A 12 -17.32 -2.98 29.62
CA ILE A 12 -17.60 -2.46 28.28
C ILE A 12 -18.80 -3.19 27.63
N PRO A 13 -19.63 -2.49 26.84
CA PRO A 13 -20.68 -3.14 26.05
C PRO A 13 -20.10 -4.25 25.17
N ASN A 14 -20.86 -5.35 25.00
CA ASN A 14 -20.45 -6.52 24.20
C ASN A 14 -19.13 -7.17 24.67
N HIS A 15 -18.77 -7.05 25.96
CA HIS A 15 -17.50 -7.55 26.47
C HIS A 15 -17.24 -9.04 26.17
N ASP A 16 -18.27 -9.89 26.18
CA ASP A 16 -18.09 -11.32 25.91
C ASP A 16 -17.62 -11.57 24.48
N LEU A 17 -18.14 -10.82 23.51
CA LEU A 17 -17.68 -10.87 22.11
C LEU A 17 -16.25 -10.34 21.98
N ILE A 18 -15.94 -9.23 22.64
CA ILE A 18 -14.61 -8.61 22.60
C ILE A 18 -13.55 -9.53 23.23
N ASN A 19 -13.86 -10.11 24.40
CA ASN A 19 -12.96 -11.00 25.12
C ASN A 19 -12.62 -12.26 24.31
N GLN A 20 -13.54 -12.71 23.46
CA GLN A 20 -13.38 -13.89 22.60
C GLN A 20 -12.86 -13.58 21.19
N ALA A 21 -12.77 -12.30 20.80
CA ALA A 21 -12.30 -11.91 19.48
C ALA A 21 -10.86 -12.35 19.22
N GLN A 22 -10.51 -12.72 17.99
CA GLN A 22 -9.10 -12.93 17.66
C GLN A 22 -8.35 -11.59 17.76
N ILE A 23 -7.15 -11.62 18.34
CA ILE A 23 -6.29 -10.44 18.49
C ILE A 23 -4.97 -10.73 17.79
N GLY A 24 -4.63 -9.91 16.81
CA GLY A 24 -3.29 -9.83 16.23
C GLY A 24 -2.49 -8.69 16.86
N ALA A 25 -1.19 -8.85 16.94
CA ALA A 25 -0.26 -7.80 17.32
C ALA A 25 0.90 -7.74 16.32
N ILE A 26 1.37 -6.54 16.05
CA ILE A 26 2.55 -6.30 15.21
C ILE A 26 3.60 -5.57 16.03
N THR A 27 4.85 -5.98 15.85
CA THR A 27 6.02 -5.33 16.41
C THR A 27 6.93 -4.95 15.26
N VAL A 28 7.25 -3.66 15.18
CA VAL A 28 8.14 -3.11 14.16
C VAL A 28 9.41 -2.65 14.85
N LEU A 29 10.56 -3.21 14.45
CA LEU A 29 11.84 -2.73 14.95
C LEU A 29 12.15 -1.34 14.42
N PRO A 30 12.97 -0.55 15.14
CA PRO A 30 13.46 0.73 14.62
C PRO A 30 14.08 0.55 13.23
N TYR A 31 13.54 1.28 12.25
CA TYR A 31 13.88 1.19 10.82
C TYR A 31 14.46 2.49 10.26
N PHE A 32 14.63 3.49 11.11
CA PHE A 32 15.39 4.70 10.82
C PHE A 32 16.20 5.11 12.05
N ASN A 33 17.17 5.97 11.80
CA ASN A 33 17.91 6.70 12.82
C ASN A 33 17.56 8.20 12.68
N VAL A 34 17.84 8.94 13.73
CA VAL A 34 17.91 10.41 13.74
C VAL A 34 19.36 10.83 13.99
N LYS A 35 19.76 11.97 13.44
CA LYS A 35 21.06 12.58 13.73
C LYS A 35 21.18 12.91 15.22
N GLN A 36 22.41 12.90 15.73
CA GLN A 36 22.66 13.27 17.12
C GLN A 36 22.37 14.75 17.33
N ASP A 37 21.62 15.06 18.38
CA ASP A 37 21.39 16.41 18.88
C ASP A 37 21.40 16.33 20.41
N ASP A 38 22.36 17.01 21.04
CA ASP A 38 22.54 16.99 22.49
C ASP A 38 21.38 17.68 23.24
N ASN A 39 20.54 18.44 22.53
CA ASN A 39 19.33 19.05 23.08
C ASN A 39 18.07 18.19 22.87
N SER A 40 18.16 17.10 22.11
CA SER A 40 17.03 16.21 21.86
C SER A 40 16.95 15.10 22.90
N SER A 41 15.72 14.71 23.23
CA SER A 41 15.44 13.51 24.03
C SER A 41 15.61 12.18 23.26
N ILE A 42 15.77 12.25 21.93
CA ILE A 42 15.80 11.11 21.02
C ILE A 42 17.24 10.81 20.60
N ASP A 43 17.73 9.64 21.05
CA ASP A 43 19.05 9.11 20.67
C ASP A 43 18.92 7.73 20.02
N SER A 44 19.33 7.66 18.75
CA SER A 44 19.38 6.43 17.94
C SER A 44 20.29 5.36 18.52
N GLY A 45 21.34 5.74 19.26
CA GLY A 45 22.25 4.82 19.96
C GLY A 45 21.51 3.92 20.96
N THR A 46 20.39 4.40 21.51
CA THR A 46 19.56 3.66 22.48
C THR A 46 18.48 2.77 21.83
N PHE A 47 18.26 2.86 20.53
CA PHE A 47 17.12 2.19 19.88
C PHE A 47 17.22 0.66 19.98
N ILE A 48 18.41 0.10 19.76
CA ILE A 48 18.60 -1.36 19.82
C ILE A 48 18.41 -1.91 21.24
N SER A 49 18.96 -1.24 22.26
CA SER A 49 18.82 -1.71 23.65
C SER A 49 17.36 -1.64 24.11
N LYS A 50 16.66 -0.53 23.81
CA LYS A 50 15.23 -0.37 24.06
C LYS A 50 14.39 -1.42 23.33
N ALA A 51 14.71 -1.70 22.06
CA ALA A 51 14.03 -2.74 21.28
C ALA A 51 14.22 -4.13 21.89
N LYS A 52 15.44 -4.48 22.34
CA LYS A 52 15.70 -5.75 23.04
C LYS A 52 14.88 -5.87 24.32
N SER A 53 14.84 -4.81 25.14
CA SER A 53 14.01 -4.79 26.35
C SER A 53 12.52 -4.95 26.04
N ALA A 54 12.01 -4.29 25.00
CA ALA A 54 10.62 -4.41 24.57
C ALA A 54 10.29 -5.83 24.07
N LEU A 55 11.16 -6.43 23.25
CA LEU A 55 10.98 -7.80 22.77
C LEU A 55 10.99 -8.82 23.91
N SER A 56 11.89 -8.68 24.89
CA SER A 56 11.89 -9.53 26.10
C SER A 56 10.56 -9.40 26.84
N TYR A 57 10.09 -8.17 27.05
CA TYR A 57 8.80 -7.94 27.69
C TYR A 57 7.63 -8.56 26.90
N TYR A 58 7.62 -8.44 25.57
CA TYR A 58 6.58 -9.04 24.72
C TYR A 58 6.63 -10.57 24.74
N HIS A 59 7.83 -11.16 24.75
CA HIS A 59 7.99 -12.59 24.90
C HIS A 59 7.33 -13.09 26.20
N ASP A 60 7.67 -12.46 27.32
CA ASP A 60 7.20 -12.88 28.65
C ASP A 60 5.71 -12.60 28.89
N ASN A 61 5.19 -11.48 28.36
CA ASN A 61 3.87 -10.98 28.73
C ASN A 61 2.79 -11.15 27.65
N ILE A 62 3.17 -11.27 26.38
CA ILE A 62 2.24 -11.38 25.26
C ILE A 62 2.26 -12.80 24.71
N SER A 63 3.43 -13.26 24.29
CA SER A 63 3.64 -14.55 23.63
C SER A 63 3.44 -15.73 24.57
N ASN A 64 4.16 -15.77 25.70
CA ASN A 64 4.14 -16.92 26.63
C ASN A 64 2.78 -17.09 27.35
N ASN A 65 1.97 -16.03 27.39
CA ASN A 65 0.64 -16.04 28.00
C ASN A 65 -0.49 -16.27 26.97
N ASN A 66 -0.17 -16.50 25.69
CA ASN A 66 -1.15 -16.66 24.60
C ASN A 66 -2.22 -15.56 24.58
N THR A 67 -1.81 -14.33 24.90
CA THR A 67 -2.74 -13.19 25.04
C THR A 67 -3.27 -12.75 23.67
N VAL A 68 -2.48 -13.02 22.63
CA VAL A 68 -2.76 -12.73 21.22
C VAL A 68 -2.72 -14.03 20.41
N ASN A 69 -3.43 -14.03 19.30
CA ASN A 69 -3.52 -15.16 18.37
C ASN A 69 -2.37 -15.13 17.36
N ALA A 70 -1.93 -13.94 16.98
CA ALA A 70 -0.85 -13.72 16.03
C ALA A 70 0.09 -12.62 16.53
N LEU A 71 1.39 -12.83 16.36
CA LEU A 71 2.41 -11.84 16.65
C LEU A 71 3.37 -11.72 15.45
N TYR A 72 3.27 -10.60 14.75
CA TYR A 72 4.08 -10.27 13.59
C TYR A 72 5.34 -9.52 14.03
N TYR A 73 6.50 -10.00 13.60
CA TYR A 73 7.79 -9.35 13.77
C TYR A 73 8.26 -8.80 12.43
N ILE A 74 8.30 -7.48 12.33
CA ILE A 74 8.78 -6.79 11.14
C ILE A 74 10.05 -6.03 11.49
N ALA A 75 11.09 -6.23 10.69
CA ALA A 75 12.38 -5.61 10.90
C ALA A 75 13.09 -5.36 9.57
N ASP A 76 13.92 -4.33 9.57
CA ASP A 76 14.90 -4.09 8.52
C ASP A 76 16.20 -3.62 9.18
N THR A 77 17.33 -4.07 8.62
CA THR A 77 18.68 -3.67 9.03
C THR A 77 19.15 -2.43 8.29
N ILE A 78 18.57 -2.11 7.12
CA ILE A 78 18.86 -0.91 6.35
C ILE A 78 18.04 0.25 6.93
N ARG A 79 18.71 1.35 7.28
CA ARG A 79 18.09 2.48 7.98
C ARG A 79 18.52 3.81 7.41
N ASN A 80 17.54 4.63 7.06
CA ASN A 80 17.80 6.04 6.79
C ASN A 80 18.20 6.77 8.07
N SER A 81 18.86 7.92 7.91
CA SER A 81 19.08 8.86 9.00
C SER A 81 18.35 10.17 8.69
N TYR A 82 17.41 10.56 9.54
CA TYR A 82 16.65 11.80 9.42
C TYR A 82 17.23 12.89 10.33
N GLU A 83 16.86 14.15 10.08
CA GLU A 83 17.14 15.22 11.03
C GLU A 83 16.46 14.94 12.37
N ASN A 84 17.11 15.38 13.45
CA ASN A 84 16.52 15.26 14.77
C ASN A 84 15.45 16.33 14.96
N CYS A 85 14.24 15.90 15.28
CA CYS A 85 13.12 16.75 15.64
C CYS A 85 12.27 16.01 16.67
N ASP A 86 12.08 16.61 17.84
CA ASP A 86 11.26 16.04 18.93
C ASP A 86 9.75 15.99 18.62
N GLY A 87 9.32 16.48 17.45
CA GLY A 87 7.97 16.31 16.92
C GLY A 87 7.44 17.49 16.11
N GLY A 88 6.16 17.41 15.73
CA GLY A 88 5.43 18.49 15.07
C GLY A 88 5.64 18.58 13.56
N ALA A 89 5.40 19.75 12.97
CA ALA A 89 5.44 19.95 11.51
C ALA A 89 6.81 19.70 10.86
N GLY A 90 7.89 19.66 11.66
CA GLY A 90 9.25 19.34 11.21
C GLY A 90 9.54 17.84 11.10
N GLN A 91 8.74 16.98 11.74
CA GLN A 91 8.92 15.53 11.67
C GLN A 91 8.21 14.96 10.45
N LYS A 92 8.84 15.12 9.28
CA LYS A 92 8.38 14.54 8.01
C LYS A 92 9.35 13.47 7.55
N ASN A 93 8.96 12.21 7.76
CA ASN A 93 9.69 11.06 7.24
C ASN A 93 9.00 10.60 5.97
N ASN A 94 9.79 10.22 4.97
CA ASN A 94 9.27 9.53 3.79
C ASN A 94 8.59 8.22 4.22
N ALA A 95 7.45 7.90 3.61
CA ALA A 95 6.86 6.56 3.70
C ALA A 95 7.90 5.47 3.42
N HIS A 96 7.86 4.37 4.18
CA HIS A 96 8.88 3.32 4.14
C HIS A 96 8.28 1.96 3.74
N PHE A 97 9.05 1.14 3.01
CA PHE A 97 8.61 -0.21 2.62
C PHE A 97 8.19 -1.08 3.83
N ILE A 98 8.87 -0.89 4.96
CA ILE A 98 8.56 -1.58 6.21
C ILE A 98 7.13 -1.28 6.70
N GLU A 99 6.60 -0.08 6.45
CA GLU A 99 5.26 0.34 6.83
C GLU A 99 4.22 -0.34 5.92
N LEU A 100 4.54 -0.48 4.62
CA LEU A 100 3.72 -1.24 3.68
C LEU A 100 3.59 -2.70 4.11
N VAL A 101 4.70 -3.39 4.38
CA VAL A 101 4.66 -4.80 4.81
C VAL A 101 4.03 -4.97 6.19
N SER A 102 4.16 -3.95 7.06
CA SER A 102 3.44 -3.90 8.33
C SER A 102 1.93 -3.82 8.11
N ALA A 103 1.46 -3.00 7.17
CA ALA A 103 0.05 -2.93 6.81
C ALA A 103 -0.46 -4.23 6.19
N LEU A 104 0.36 -4.94 5.41
CA LEU A 104 0.00 -6.26 4.86
C LEU A 104 -0.27 -7.31 5.95
N SER A 105 0.32 -7.18 7.14
CA SER A 105 0.01 -8.09 8.26
C SER A 105 -1.46 -8.07 8.67
N ILE A 106 -2.15 -6.93 8.49
CA ILE A 106 -3.59 -6.81 8.77
C ILE A 106 -4.39 -7.66 7.78
N ILE A 107 -3.97 -7.67 6.51
CA ILE A 107 -4.61 -8.47 5.46
C ILE A 107 -4.38 -9.96 5.74
N ASP A 108 -3.13 -10.34 6.00
CA ASP A 108 -2.78 -11.72 6.37
C ASP A 108 -3.59 -12.22 7.58
N PHE A 109 -3.63 -11.42 8.65
CA PHE A 109 -4.42 -11.71 9.85
C PHE A 109 -5.90 -11.92 9.56
N SER A 110 -6.48 -11.13 8.65
CA SER A 110 -7.90 -11.19 8.31
C SER A 110 -8.31 -12.46 7.57
N PHE A 111 -7.35 -13.15 6.93
CA PHE A 111 -7.59 -14.42 6.22
C PHE A 111 -7.13 -15.64 7.01
N ALA A 112 -6.40 -15.44 8.11
CA ALA A 112 -5.86 -16.52 8.91
C ALA A 112 -6.90 -17.09 9.88
N ASN A 113 -6.82 -18.41 10.11
CA ASN A 113 -7.62 -19.10 11.12
C ASN A 113 -6.71 -19.53 12.26
N TYR A 114 -6.73 -18.80 13.36
CA TYR A 114 -5.99 -19.14 14.57
C TYR A 114 -6.83 -20.03 15.48
N ASP A 115 -6.21 -21.08 16.03
CA ASP A 115 -6.85 -22.06 16.90
C ASP A 115 -7.23 -21.54 18.29
N GLY A 116 -6.78 -20.34 18.65
CA GLY A 116 -7.03 -19.69 19.93
C GLY A 116 -6.22 -20.23 21.11
N LYS A 117 -5.35 -21.22 20.88
CA LYS A 117 -4.61 -21.93 21.95
C LYS A 117 -3.15 -21.48 22.03
N THR A 118 -2.54 -21.23 20.88
CA THR A 118 -1.12 -20.85 20.79
C THR A 118 -0.95 -19.60 19.97
N THR A 119 -0.11 -18.68 20.45
CA THR A 119 0.32 -17.52 19.65
C THR A 119 1.08 -18.02 18.43
N THR A 120 0.66 -17.65 17.23
CA THR A 120 1.43 -17.88 16.00
C THR A 120 2.39 -16.71 15.78
N HIS A 121 3.69 -17.00 15.62
CA HIS A 121 4.71 -16.00 15.34
C HIS A 121 5.01 -15.95 13.85
N LEU A 122 4.98 -14.75 13.28
CA LEU A 122 5.08 -14.52 11.85
C LEU A 122 6.13 -13.45 11.56
N GLU A 123 6.83 -13.59 10.44
CA GLU A 123 7.78 -12.61 9.93
C GLU A 123 7.54 -12.38 8.43
N PHE A 124 7.99 -11.24 7.92
CA PHE A 124 7.93 -10.94 6.50
C PHE A 124 9.32 -11.12 5.87
N GLY A 125 9.42 -11.97 4.86
CA GLY A 125 10.65 -12.22 4.11
C GLY A 125 10.54 -11.80 2.65
N LEU A 126 11.59 -11.17 2.13
CA LEU A 126 11.77 -11.02 0.69
C LEU A 126 12.28 -12.35 0.10
N SER A 127 11.88 -12.64 -1.13
CA SER A 127 12.43 -13.77 -1.90
C SER A 127 13.87 -13.52 -2.34
N LYS A 128 14.29 -12.25 -2.37
CA LYS A 128 15.66 -11.82 -2.65
C LYS A 128 15.99 -10.59 -1.80
N ASP A 129 17.16 -10.61 -1.16
CA ASP A 129 17.68 -9.41 -0.48
C ASP A 129 18.13 -8.39 -1.52
N SER A 130 17.32 -7.35 -1.69
CA SER A 130 17.51 -6.27 -2.66
C SER A 130 17.41 -4.93 -1.94
N ASN A 131 18.33 -4.01 -2.24
CA ASN A 131 18.23 -2.62 -1.77
C ASN A 131 17.11 -1.87 -2.49
N GLN A 132 16.89 -2.20 -3.77
CA GLN A 132 15.75 -1.74 -4.56
C GLN A 132 14.78 -2.89 -4.73
N VAL A 133 13.74 -2.89 -3.90
CA VAL A 133 12.67 -3.87 -3.91
C VAL A 133 11.69 -3.51 -5.02
N ILE A 134 11.47 -4.44 -5.94
CA ILE A 134 10.35 -4.45 -6.90
C ILE A 134 9.40 -5.59 -6.55
N PHE A 135 8.29 -5.72 -7.28
CA PHE A 135 7.33 -6.79 -7.01
C PHE A 135 7.96 -8.19 -7.05
N GLU A 136 8.89 -8.45 -7.98
CA GLU A 136 9.51 -9.77 -8.15
C GLU A 136 10.41 -10.19 -6.98
N ASP A 137 10.87 -9.24 -6.15
CA ASP A 137 11.63 -9.54 -4.93
C ASP A 137 10.72 -10.00 -3.78
N CYS A 138 9.40 -9.81 -3.89
CA CYS A 138 8.43 -10.24 -2.88
C CYS A 138 7.98 -11.69 -3.11
N GLY A 139 7.51 -12.37 -2.05
CA GLY A 139 6.88 -13.69 -2.17
C GLY A 139 5.61 -13.67 -3.05
N ALA A 140 5.25 -14.83 -3.59
CA ALA A 140 4.15 -14.96 -4.56
C ALA A 140 2.81 -14.42 -4.07
N ASP A 141 2.47 -14.60 -2.79
CA ASP A 141 1.20 -14.12 -2.24
C ASP A 141 1.19 -12.60 -2.05
N THR A 142 2.31 -12.02 -1.59
CA THR A 142 2.52 -10.57 -1.57
C THR A 142 2.45 -9.96 -2.96
N GLN A 143 3.03 -10.62 -3.97
CA GLN A 143 2.92 -10.19 -5.36
C GLN A 143 1.46 -10.13 -5.81
N LYS A 144 0.66 -11.17 -5.54
CA LYS A 144 -0.77 -11.18 -5.89
C LYS A 144 -1.54 -10.06 -5.20
N LEU A 145 -1.23 -9.78 -3.94
CA LEU A 145 -1.87 -8.71 -3.16
C LEU A 145 -1.53 -7.32 -3.70
N LEU A 146 -0.30 -7.09 -4.18
CA LEU A 146 0.18 -5.75 -4.52
C LEU A 146 0.13 -5.45 -6.02
N GLN A 147 0.57 -6.36 -6.89
CA GLN A 147 0.83 -6.08 -8.31
C GLN A 147 -0.38 -5.48 -9.00
N ARG A 148 -1.52 -6.16 -8.93
CA ARG A 148 -2.73 -5.77 -9.67
C ARG A 148 -3.38 -4.49 -9.13
N PRO A 149 -3.70 -4.34 -7.83
CA PRO A 149 -4.35 -3.12 -7.36
C PRO A 149 -3.47 -1.88 -7.47
N LEU A 150 -2.17 -1.98 -7.15
CA LEU A 150 -1.27 -0.83 -7.26
C LEU A 150 -1.05 -0.44 -8.73
N THR A 151 -0.84 -1.41 -9.62
CA THR A 151 -0.65 -1.10 -11.06
C THR A 151 -1.90 -0.45 -11.67
N GLN A 152 -3.10 -0.97 -11.35
CA GLN A 152 -4.35 -0.36 -11.81
C GLN A 152 -4.47 1.10 -11.35
N PHE A 153 -4.15 1.37 -10.08
CA PHE A 153 -4.26 2.71 -9.54
C PHE A 153 -3.22 3.67 -10.13
N VAL A 154 -1.98 3.24 -10.37
CA VAL A 154 -0.98 4.03 -11.12
C VAL A 154 -1.48 4.34 -12.53
N LEU A 155 -2.02 3.34 -13.26
CA LEU A 155 -2.56 3.55 -14.61
C LEU A 155 -3.73 4.54 -14.62
N PHE A 156 -4.58 4.51 -13.58
CA PHE A 156 -5.65 5.49 -13.41
C PHE A 156 -5.10 6.90 -13.16
N CYS A 157 -4.12 7.03 -12.26
CA CYS A 157 -3.43 8.31 -11.99
C CYS A 157 -2.82 8.91 -13.24
N LYS A 158 -2.07 8.11 -14.01
CA LYS A 158 -1.39 8.57 -15.23
C LYS A 158 -2.38 9.02 -16.29
N HIS A 159 -3.43 8.24 -16.56
CA HIS A 159 -4.42 8.61 -17.57
C HIS A 159 -5.13 9.92 -17.23
N LEU A 160 -5.68 10.06 -16.01
CA LEU A 160 -6.37 11.31 -15.63
C LEU A 160 -5.45 12.54 -15.57
N LYS A 161 -4.16 12.35 -15.28
CA LYS A 161 -3.18 13.44 -15.22
C LYS A 161 -2.71 13.88 -16.60
N GLU A 162 -2.47 12.92 -17.49
CA GLU A 162 -1.76 13.16 -18.76
C GLU A 162 -2.72 13.27 -19.96
N ARG A 163 -4.01 12.92 -19.80
CA ARG A 163 -5.00 12.94 -20.87
C ARG A 163 -6.23 13.75 -20.47
N ASP A 164 -6.40 14.90 -21.12
CA ASP A 164 -7.64 15.69 -21.05
C ASP A 164 -8.17 15.95 -22.46
N ASP A 165 -8.66 14.89 -23.10
CA ASP A 165 -9.32 14.99 -24.39
C ASP A 165 -10.83 14.83 -24.21
N ILE A 166 -11.56 15.94 -24.36
CA ILE A 166 -13.02 15.99 -24.22
C ILE A 166 -13.75 15.26 -25.36
N SER A 167 -13.06 14.99 -26.48
CA SER A 167 -13.64 14.32 -27.65
C SER A 167 -13.69 12.80 -27.51
N GLN A 168 -13.12 12.24 -26.44
CA GLN A 168 -13.07 10.80 -26.22
C GLN A 168 -14.49 10.21 -26.06
N PRO A 169 -14.84 9.13 -26.80
CA PRO A 169 -16.19 8.57 -26.78
C PRO A 169 -16.66 8.14 -25.39
N TRP A 170 -15.75 7.60 -24.57
CA TRP A 170 -16.06 7.18 -23.20
C TRP A 170 -16.52 8.34 -22.31
N ARG A 171 -16.06 9.58 -22.57
CA ARG A 171 -16.53 10.81 -21.90
C ARG A 171 -17.86 11.29 -22.45
N ILE A 172 -17.96 11.42 -23.77
CA ILE A 172 -19.15 11.96 -24.45
C ILE A 172 -20.38 11.12 -24.08
N LYS A 173 -20.26 9.80 -24.21
CA LYS A 173 -21.35 8.84 -23.92
C LYS A 173 -21.91 8.98 -22.50
N ARG A 174 -21.07 9.37 -21.54
CA ARG A 174 -21.39 9.46 -20.10
C ARG A 174 -21.57 10.89 -19.61
N LYS A 175 -21.47 11.88 -20.51
CA LYS A 175 -21.51 13.31 -20.19
C LYS A 175 -20.50 13.68 -19.10
N PHE A 176 -19.28 13.13 -19.19
CA PHE A 176 -18.15 13.56 -18.37
C PHE A 176 -17.55 14.86 -18.94
N ASP A 177 -18.35 15.91 -18.84
CA ASP A 177 -18.06 17.26 -19.32
C ASP A 177 -17.06 17.99 -18.40
N GLN A 178 -16.70 19.21 -18.78
CA GLN A 178 -15.75 20.03 -18.03
C GLN A 178 -16.25 20.32 -16.61
N ALA A 179 -17.56 20.54 -16.42
CA ALA A 179 -18.13 20.80 -15.10
C ALA A 179 -17.97 19.60 -14.17
N PHE A 180 -18.17 18.37 -14.67
CA PHE A 180 -17.92 17.16 -13.90
C PHE A 180 -16.46 17.04 -13.47
N PHE A 181 -15.49 17.29 -14.37
CA PHE A 181 -14.06 17.24 -14.02
C PHE A 181 -13.58 18.39 -13.12
N GLN A 182 -14.39 19.44 -12.95
CA GLN A 182 -14.19 20.53 -11.98
C GLN A 182 -14.96 20.33 -10.67
N SER A 183 -15.76 19.27 -10.56
CA SER A 183 -16.54 18.95 -9.36
C SER A 183 -15.66 18.66 -8.15
N GLN A 184 -16.24 18.78 -6.95
CA GLN A 184 -15.53 18.46 -5.70
C GLN A 184 -15.07 17.00 -5.68
N PHE A 185 -15.91 16.07 -6.12
CA PHE A 185 -15.56 14.66 -6.20
C PHE A 185 -14.27 14.41 -7.00
N VAL A 186 -14.14 15.00 -8.20
CA VAL A 186 -12.94 14.80 -9.03
C VAL A 186 -11.71 15.48 -8.40
N LYS A 187 -11.89 16.61 -7.69
CA LYS A 187 -10.81 17.22 -6.90
C LYS A 187 -10.33 16.28 -5.79
N ASP A 188 -11.24 15.64 -5.07
CA ASP A 188 -10.91 14.69 -4.00
C ASP A 188 -10.20 13.45 -4.56
N VAL A 189 -10.66 12.92 -5.70
CA VAL A 189 -9.95 11.84 -6.42
C VAL A 189 -8.53 12.27 -6.80
N LYS A 190 -8.35 13.48 -7.36
CA LYS A 190 -7.03 14.00 -7.71
C LYS A 190 -6.13 14.19 -6.49
N ALA A 191 -6.69 14.56 -5.33
CA ALA A 191 -5.94 14.63 -4.08
C ALA A 191 -5.43 13.25 -3.66
N ILE A 192 -6.29 12.23 -3.65
CA ILE A 192 -5.88 10.84 -3.34
C ILE A 192 -4.84 10.34 -4.35
N GLN A 193 -5.00 10.64 -5.64
CA GLN A 193 -4.01 10.29 -6.67
C GLN A 193 -2.67 10.97 -6.41
N SER A 194 -2.67 12.24 -5.99
CA SER A 194 -1.46 12.97 -5.63
C SER A 194 -0.78 12.34 -4.43
N ASP A 195 -1.53 12.07 -3.35
CA ASP A 195 -1.00 11.45 -2.13
C ASP A 195 -0.43 10.07 -2.40
N TYR A 196 -1.08 9.29 -3.26
CA TYR A 196 -0.61 7.97 -3.67
C TYR A 196 0.69 8.02 -4.47
N ILE A 197 0.82 8.96 -5.42
CA ILE A 197 2.07 9.13 -6.18
C ILE A 197 3.18 9.65 -5.27
N THR A 198 2.88 10.56 -4.33
CA THR A 198 3.82 11.00 -3.29
C THR A 198 4.28 9.81 -2.45
N TRP A 199 3.37 8.97 -1.96
CA TRP A 199 3.67 7.78 -1.18
C TRP A 199 4.59 6.79 -1.93
N LEU A 200 4.37 6.58 -3.23
CA LEU A 200 5.26 5.76 -4.07
C LEU A 200 6.65 6.40 -4.24
N ASN A 201 6.73 7.71 -4.45
CA ASN A 201 8.01 8.42 -4.58
C ASN A 201 8.79 8.41 -3.26
N GLU A 202 8.11 8.65 -2.14
CA GLU A 202 8.70 8.60 -0.80
C GLU A 202 9.29 7.21 -0.53
N MET A 203 8.57 6.13 -0.83
CA MET A 203 9.07 4.77 -0.69
C MET A 203 10.26 4.45 -1.61
N ASP A 204 10.33 5.04 -2.81
CA ASP A 204 11.50 4.94 -3.70
C ASP A 204 12.68 5.77 -3.18
N ASP A 205 12.41 6.91 -2.53
CA ASP A 205 13.40 7.78 -1.92
C ASP A 205 13.77 7.34 -0.49
N ASN A 206 14.16 6.07 -0.37
CA ASN A 206 14.72 5.49 0.85
C ASN A 206 16.05 4.76 0.55
N GLN A 207 16.78 4.34 1.58
CA GLN A 207 17.90 3.41 1.39
C GLN A 207 17.41 2.02 1.00
N ARG A 208 16.41 1.48 1.73
CA ARG A 208 15.61 0.34 1.27
C ARG A 208 14.46 0.87 0.43
N ARG A 209 14.65 0.88 -0.88
CA ARG A 209 13.68 1.42 -1.82
C ARG A 209 12.60 0.40 -2.10
N PHE A 210 11.35 0.84 -2.14
CA PHE A 210 10.30 0.11 -2.84
C PHE A 210 9.91 0.90 -4.08
N SER A 211 10.39 0.42 -5.23
CA SER A 211 10.32 1.14 -6.51
C SER A 211 9.77 0.22 -7.60
N PRO A 212 8.54 -0.32 -7.46
CA PRO A 212 7.98 -1.26 -8.43
C PRO A 212 7.63 -0.61 -9.79
N PHE A 213 7.61 0.72 -9.86
CA PHE A 213 7.17 1.47 -11.04
C PHE A 213 8.23 2.44 -11.56
N GLU A 214 8.25 2.64 -12.87
CA GLU A 214 8.95 3.74 -13.55
C GLU A 214 7.96 4.91 -13.72
N LEU A 215 7.79 5.71 -12.67
CA LEU A 215 6.76 6.77 -12.63
C LEU A 215 7.02 7.91 -13.63
N SER A 216 8.29 8.11 -14.02
CA SER A 216 8.70 9.14 -14.99
C SER A 216 8.31 8.81 -16.43
N GLN A 217 7.98 7.55 -16.73
CA GLN A 217 7.62 7.09 -18.07
C GLN A 217 6.28 7.68 -18.53
N THR A 218 6.28 8.50 -19.58
CA THR A 218 5.06 9.09 -20.16
C THR A 218 4.54 8.29 -21.35
N ASP A 219 5.42 7.97 -22.30
CA ASP A 219 4.96 7.50 -23.61
C ASP A 219 4.60 6.01 -23.63
N LYS A 220 5.39 5.18 -22.95
CA LYS A 220 5.21 3.74 -22.87
C LYS A 220 4.51 3.33 -21.58
N ILE A 221 3.27 3.79 -21.41
CA ILE A 221 2.50 3.60 -20.17
C ILE A 221 2.38 2.14 -19.70
N PHE A 222 2.48 1.15 -20.59
CA PHE A 222 2.44 -0.26 -20.19
C PHE A 222 3.79 -0.79 -19.72
N GLU A 223 4.92 -0.15 -20.06
CA GLU A 223 6.27 -0.50 -19.63
C GLU A 223 6.61 0.07 -18.23
N ILE A 224 5.64 0.64 -17.51
CA ILE A 224 5.85 1.26 -16.20
C ILE A 224 6.20 0.27 -15.09
N VAL A 225 5.85 -1.03 -15.22
CA VAL A 225 6.10 -2.00 -14.15
C VAL A 225 7.50 -2.59 -14.29
N LYS A 226 8.38 -2.30 -13.32
CA LYS A 226 9.75 -2.82 -13.34
C LYS A 226 9.76 -4.34 -13.23
N GLY A 227 10.68 -4.98 -13.96
CA GLY A 227 10.76 -6.44 -14.07
C GLY A 227 9.75 -7.07 -15.04
N LYS A 228 8.79 -6.30 -15.59
CA LYS A 228 7.80 -6.82 -16.54
C LYS A 228 7.97 -6.28 -17.94
N LYS A 229 7.80 -7.16 -18.92
CA LYS A 229 7.71 -6.81 -20.33
C LYS A 229 6.26 -6.96 -20.80
N PRO A 230 5.62 -5.89 -21.28
CA PRO A 230 4.23 -5.97 -21.72
C PRO A 230 4.06 -6.88 -22.93
N LYS A 231 2.97 -7.64 -22.94
CA LYS A 231 2.55 -8.44 -24.10
C LYS A 231 2.09 -7.54 -25.25
N LYS A 232 2.39 -7.97 -26.48
CA LYS A 232 1.84 -7.36 -27.69
C LYS A 232 0.43 -7.90 -27.94
N LEU A 233 -0.55 -7.02 -28.14
CA LEU A 233 -1.92 -7.40 -28.52
C LEU A 233 -2.03 -7.28 -30.04
N ILE A 234 -1.89 -8.39 -30.75
CA ILE A 234 -1.79 -8.42 -32.23
C ILE A 234 -3.11 -8.00 -32.90
N THR A 235 -4.24 -8.16 -32.22
CA THR A 235 -5.57 -7.76 -32.70
C THR A 235 -5.90 -6.28 -32.50
N LYS A 236 -5.03 -5.52 -31.82
CA LYS A 236 -5.24 -4.10 -31.54
C LYS A 236 -4.25 -3.27 -32.34
N LEU A 237 -4.78 -2.26 -33.05
CA LEU A 237 -3.98 -1.35 -33.87
C LEU A 237 -3.39 -0.19 -33.04
N SER A 238 -4.13 0.27 -32.03
CA SER A 238 -3.71 1.34 -31.13
C SER A 238 -2.63 0.87 -30.16
N SER A 239 -1.80 1.81 -29.70
CA SER A 239 -0.75 1.59 -28.71
C SER A 239 -0.89 2.57 -27.54
N ASN A 240 -0.24 2.25 -26.41
CA ASN A 240 -0.14 3.11 -25.23
C ASN A 240 -1.49 3.73 -24.84
N TYR A 241 -1.55 5.04 -24.78
CA TYR A 241 -2.73 5.82 -24.43
C TYR A 241 -3.92 5.64 -25.36
N GLY A 242 -3.70 5.48 -26.67
CA GLY A 242 -4.77 5.16 -27.62
C GLY A 242 -5.36 3.77 -27.35
N LEU A 243 -4.50 2.79 -27.02
CA LEU A 243 -4.97 1.47 -26.60
C LEU A 243 -5.74 1.56 -25.28
N TYR A 244 -5.29 2.37 -24.33
CA TYR A 244 -6.02 2.59 -23.07
C TYR A 244 -7.42 3.12 -23.37
N ASP A 245 -7.53 4.16 -24.19
CA ASP A 245 -8.82 4.75 -24.59
C ASP A 245 -9.73 3.72 -25.28
N ASP A 246 -9.18 2.83 -26.13
CA ASP A 246 -9.95 1.73 -26.73
C ASP A 246 -10.59 0.81 -25.69
N PHE A 247 -9.88 0.51 -24.60
CA PHE A 247 -10.41 -0.28 -23.50
C PHE A 247 -11.50 0.49 -22.74
N LEU A 248 -11.28 1.77 -22.42
CA LEU A 248 -12.30 2.63 -21.80
C LEU A 248 -13.57 2.72 -22.66
N ASN A 249 -13.41 2.86 -23.97
CA ASN A 249 -14.52 2.91 -24.92
C ASN A 249 -15.30 1.59 -24.95
N GLY A 250 -14.63 0.45 -24.76
CA GLY A 250 -15.22 -0.89 -24.73
C GLY A 250 -15.96 -1.25 -23.42
N GLN A 251 -15.64 -0.58 -22.31
CA GLN A 251 -16.23 -0.93 -21.02
C GLN A 251 -17.71 -0.54 -20.88
N LYS A 252 -18.44 -1.39 -20.16
CA LYS A 252 -19.80 -1.12 -19.67
C LYS A 252 -19.73 -0.74 -18.19
N VAL A 253 -20.64 0.13 -17.77
CA VAL A 253 -20.81 0.56 -16.36
C VAL A 253 -22.29 0.56 -16.04
N ASN A 254 -22.63 0.57 -14.76
CA ASN A 254 -24.02 0.69 -14.34
C ASN A 254 -24.57 2.09 -14.64
N ASN A 255 -25.35 2.23 -15.71
CA ASN A 255 -25.93 3.51 -16.14
C ASN A 255 -26.92 4.11 -15.12
N ALA A 256 -27.43 3.32 -14.17
CA ALA A 256 -28.32 3.80 -13.11
C ALA A 256 -27.56 4.44 -11.93
N SER A 257 -26.25 4.27 -11.87
CA SER A 257 -25.41 4.84 -10.81
C SER A 257 -25.03 6.30 -11.09
N SER A 258 -24.52 7.00 -10.08
CA SER A 258 -24.07 8.39 -10.22
C SER A 258 -22.85 8.50 -11.15
N LYS A 259 -22.59 9.69 -11.72
CA LYS A 259 -21.43 9.89 -12.61
C LYS A 259 -20.10 9.58 -11.93
N GLU A 260 -20.02 9.86 -10.63
CA GLU A 260 -18.88 9.56 -9.76
C GLU A 260 -18.60 8.06 -9.72
N HIS A 261 -19.63 7.26 -9.45
CA HIS A 261 -19.52 5.80 -9.46
C HIS A 261 -19.15 5.28 -10.85
N GLN A 262 -19.79 5.80 -11.90
CA GLN A 262 -19.49 5.41 -13.28
C GLN A 262 -18.05 5.70 -13.67
N LEU A 263 -17.45 6.81 -13.22
CA LEU A 263 -16.04 7.12 -13.50
C LEU A 263 -15.12 6.08 -12.86
N ILE A 264 -15.32 5.78 -11.58
CA ILE A 264 -14.50 4.83 -10.84
C ILE A 264 -14.65 3.41 -11.43
N GLU A 265 -15.88 2.96 -11.66
CA GLU A 265 -16.16 1.65 -12.26
C GLU A 265 -15.55 1.53 -13.67
N LEU A 266 -15.67 2.59 -14.49
CA LEU A 266 -15.11 2.62 -15.83
C LEU A 266 -13.59 2.40 -15.83
N PHE A 267 -12.89 3.18 -15.01
CA PHE A 267 -11.43 3.09 -14.93
C PHE A 267 -10.99 1.78 -14.29
N TYR A 268 -11.64 1.35 -13.22
CA TYR A 268 -11.36 0.05 -12.59
C TYR A 268 -11.44 -1.08 -13.62
N ASN A 269 -12.59 -1.23 -14.30
CA ASN A 269 -12.80 -2.30 -15.28
C ASN A 269 -11.80 -2.22 -16.45
N ALA A 270 -11.54 -1.03 -16.98
CA ALA A 270 -10.60 -0.85 -18.09
C ALA A 270 -9.16 -1.19 -17.68
N THR A 271 -8.70 -0.68 -16.54
CA THR A 271 -7.35 -0.97 -16.04
C THR A 271 -7.20 -2.43 -15.65
N ASP A 272 -8.25 -3.06 -15.15
CA ASP A 272 -8.25 -4.47 -14.81
C ASP A 272 -7.96 -5.36 -16.02
N GLU A 273 -8.69 -5.10 -17.11
CA GLU A 273 -8.54 -5.83 -18.35
C GLU A 273 -7.19 -5.53 -19.02
N LEU A 274 -6.74 -4.27 -18.99
CA LEU A 274 -5.42 -3.86 -19.47
C LEU A 274 -4.30 -4.57 -18.71
N VAL A 275 -4.33 -4.58 -17.38
CA VAL A 275 -3.29 -5.24 -16.56
C VAL A 275 -3.24 -6.74 -16.87
N LYS A 276 -4.38 -7.42 -16.93
CA LYS A 276 -4.46 -8.85 -17.29
C LYS A 276 -3.90 -9.15 -18.67
N GLN A 277 -4.30 -8.37 -19.68
CA GLN A 277 -3.94 -8.67 -21.07
C GLN A 277 -2.54 -8.18 -21.45
N LYS A 278 -2.14 -7.00 -20.95
CA LYS A 278 -0.87 -6.34 -21.31
C LYS A 278 0.25 -6.67 -20.36
N ILE A 279 0.03 -6.62 -19.05
CA ILE A 279 1.11 -6.75 -18.06
C ILE A 279 1.21 -8.20 -17.54
N ASN A 280 0.11 -8.96 -17.62
CA ASN A 280 0.01 -10.38 -17.32
C ASN A 280 0.16 -10.70 -15.82
N PHE A 281 -0.68 -10.05 -15.02
CA PHE A 281 -0.99 -10.38 -13.62
C PHE A 281 -2.43 -10.85 -13.47
#